data_AF-A0A3A8LBF1-F1
#
_entry.id   AF-A0A3A8LBF1-F1
#
_cell.length_a   1.000
_cell.length_b   1.000
_cell.length_c   1.000
_cell.angle_alpha   90.00
_cell.angle_beta   90.00
_cell.angle_gamma   90.00
#
_symmetry.space_group_name_H-M   'P 1'
#
loop_
_entity.id
_entity.type
_entity.pdbx_description
1 polymer ?
#
loop_
_entity_poly.entity_id
_entity_poly.type
_entity_poly.pdbx_seq_one_letter_code
_entity_poly.pdbx_strand_id
1 'polypeptide(L)'
;GGGAGGRVLLQSKATLCASSVSAGNAGQSGFPGAGSNGAGPAGGTDGGTDAGIPDGGTSSGTSAGTVHEIKFSFQVPTTPAITLPVAGQVSTTTRPRIEGQAGTDGPVVHILIDGREVGMVVPGADGAFFLEPFTPLTAGEHEVTAWSESLGVASLAATPVRFTTPAVVLADGGVVDMAVLVVPANGDTVGPTPLFAGTTTNGLTVGVVIDDGPDNIVPVDLLGRFRFQVPESEALSVGVHKVTVHAHNETGEDGPHSDVVGFEVVVAGDGGTGVDAGTADPAVPMMVVPAQDASVDPTPTFVGVALAGTTVRLELDGAPLATVTSDAEGVFRHEVGADAALATGAHRIVAQVVTEEGEAGLRSPEVGFQVRGPTDLDVGCGCGAGPAGMISVWALVGLTALARRRARG
;
A
#
# COMPACT_ATOMS: atom_id res chain seq x y z
N GLY A 1 28.21 -16.35 -19.95
CA GLY A 1 27.35 -17.54 -19.98
C GLY A 1 26.30 -17.39 -21.05
N GLY A 2 25.75 -18.50 -21.53
CA GLY A 2 24.69 -18.52 -22.54
C GLY A 2 23.32 -18.19 -21.95
N GLY A 3 22.47 -17.57 -22.79
CA GLY A 3 21.00 -17.60 -22.77
C GLY A 3 20.25 -16.80 -21.69
N ALA A 4 20.79 -16.66 -20.48
CA ALA A 4 20.08 -16.04 -19.36
C ALA A 4 20.97 -15.18 -18.44
N GLY A 5 22.14 -14.73 -18.91
CA GLY A 5 23.03 -13.85 -18.14
C GLY A 5 23.93 -14.54 -17.11
N GLY A 6 24.07 -15.88 -17.14
CA GLY A 6 24.92 -16.61 -16.21
C GLY A 6 26.41 -16.23 -16.28
N ARG A 7 27.06 -16.07 -15.11
CA ARG A 7 28.51 -15.90 -14.97
C ARG A 7 29.17 -17.25 -14.68
N VAL A 8 30.33 -17.52 -15.28
CA VAL A 8 31.15 -18.69 -14.98
C VAL A 8 32.49 -18.19 -14.45
N LEU A 9 32.84 -18.56 -13.22
CA LEU A 9 34.13 -18.23 -12.61
C LEU A 9 35.08 -19.40 -12.87
N LEU A 10 36.24 -19.12 -13.49
CA LEU A 10 37.26 -20.10 -13.83
C LEU A 10 38.56 -19.75 -13.13
N GLN A 11 39.06 -20.65 -12.27
CA GLN A 11 40.40 -20.53 -11.68
C GLN A 11 41.38 -21.40 -12.49
N SER A 12 42.46 -20.81 -13.03
CA SER A 12 43.46 -21.55 -13.81
C SER A 12 44.88 -21.12 -13.47
N LYS A 13 45.85 -22.04 -13.60
CA LYS A 13 47.29 -21.80 -13.33
C LYS A 13 48.01 -21.12 -14.51
N ALA A 14 47.41 -21.14 -15.70
CA ALA A 14 47.85 -20.45 -16.92
C ALA A 14 46.62 -20.24 -17.83
N THR A 15 46.33 -18.99 -18.22
CA THR A 15 45.12 -18.60 -18.96
C THR A 15 45.28 -18.79 -20.46
N LEU A 16 44.52 -19.72 -21.04
CA LEU A 16 44.13 -19.71 -22.45
C LEU A 16 42.62 -19.94 -22.54
N CYS A 17 41.83 -19.04 -21.96
CA CYS A 17 40.41 -18.96 -22.29
C CYS A 17 40.28 -18.07 -23.53
N ALA A 18 40.28 -18.67 -24.72
CA ALA A 18 39.82 -17.95 -25.90
C ALA A 18 38.30 -17.71 -25.75
N SER A 19 37.84 -16.50 -26.08
CA SER A 19 36.42 -16.17 -26.07
C SER A 19 35.68 -17.04 -27.09
N SER A 20 34.75 -17.91 -26.66
CA SER A 20 33.66 -18.38 -27.51
C SER A 20 32.68 -19.28 -26.76
N VAL A 21 31.39 -18.89 -26.72
CA VAL A 21 30.25 -19.66 -27.28
C VAL A 21 29.13 -18.67 -27.59
N SER A 22 28.39 -18.88 -28.68
CA SER A 22 27.15 -18.16 -28.98
C SER A 22 26.06 -18.52 -27.97
N ALA A 23 25.43 -17.50 -27.36
CA ALA A 23 24.21 -17.69 -26.57
C ALA A 23 23.02 -17.88 -27.53
N GLY A 24 22.16 -18.87 -27.27
CA GLY A 24 20.87 -18.96 -27.95
C GLY A 24 19.85 -17.93 -27.45
N ASN A 25 18.64 -17.96 -28.01
CA ASN A 25 17.55 -17.04 -27.66
C ASN A 25 17.20 -17.09 -26.16
N ALA A 26 16.73 -15.96 -25.61
CA ALA A 26 16.27 -15.89 -24.24
C ALA A 26 15.09 -16.87 -24.02
N GLY A 27 15.11 -17.63 -22.92
CA GLY A 27 13.98 -18.46 -22.52
C GLY A 27 12.79 -17.58 -22.11
N GLN A 28 11.55 -18.05 -22.34
CA GLN A 28 10.37 -17.42 -21.78
C GLN A 28 10.15 -17.92 -20.34
N SER A 29 9.99 -16.99 -19.40
CA SER A 29 9.54 -17.30 -18.03
C SER A 29 8.01 -17.23 -17.96
N GLY A 30 7.39 -18.30 -17.48
CA GLY A 30 6.00 -18.33 -17.02
C GLY A 30 5.91 -18.71 -15.54
N PHE A 31 4.79 -18.39 -14.89
CA PHE A 31 4.47 -18.79 -13.51
C PHE A 31 4.58 -20.32 -13.32
N PRO A 32 4.87 -20.85 -12.12
CA PRO A 32 4.93 -22.30 -11.89
C PRO A 32 3.71 -23.04 -12.46
N GLY A 33 3.96 -23.93 -13.44
CA GLY A 33 2.93 -24.71 -14.14
C GLY A 33 2.59 -24.26 -15.58
N ALA A 34 3.10 -23.12 -16.05
CA ALA A 34 2.77 -22.56 -17.37
C ALA A 34 3.76 -22.90 -18.52
N GLY A 35 4.49 -24.02 -18.43
CA GLY A 35 5.35 -24.48 -19.54
C GLY A 35 6.61 -23.64 -19.76
N SER A 36 7.36 -23.35 -18.70
CA SER A 36 8.68 -22.71 -18.79
C SER A 36 9.67 -23.56 -19.60
N ASN A 37 10.25 -22.99 -20.65
CA ASN A 37 11.30 -23.63 -21.45
C ASN A 37 12.64 -22.91 -21.25
N GLY A 38 13.70 -23.67 -21.01
CA GLY A 38 15.06 -23.13 -20.94
C GLY A 38 15.57 -22.65 -22.31
N ALA A 39 16.47 -21.67 -22.32
CA ALA A 39 17.15 -21.22 -23.54
C ALA A 39 17.95 -22.38 -24.16
N GLY A 40 17.59 -22.79 -25.39
CA GLY A 40 18.33 -23.79 -26.17
C GLY A 40 19.46 -23.15 -26.99
N PRO A 41 20.52 -23.91 -27.38
CA PRO A 41 21.57 -23.38 -28.24
C PRO A 41 21.03 -22.99 -29.62
N ALA A 42 21.41 -21.81 -30.12
CA ALA A 42 21.13 -21.44 -31.51
C ALA A 42 22.04 -22.26 -32.44
N GLY A 43 21.43 -23.13 -33.25
CA GLY A 43 22.11 -23.83 -34.34
C GLY A 43 22.30 -25.32 -34.12
N GLY A 44 21.21 -26.07 -34.14
CA GLY A 44 21.20 -27.40 -34.72
C GLY A 44 20.08 -27.41 -35.73
N THR A 45 20.33 -27.76 -36.98
CA THR A 45 19.27 -28.10 -37.93
C THR A 45 18.58 -29.36 -37.42
N ASP A 46 17.52 -29.21 -36.65
CA ASP A 46 16.50 -30.23 -36.48
C ASP A 46 15.74 -30.36 -37.79
N GLY A 47 16.11 -31.36 -38.59
CA GLY A 47 15.38 -31.81 -39.78
C GLY A 47 14.02 -32.44 -39.44
N GLY A 48 13.29 -31.88 -38.48
CA GLY A 48 11.96 -32.30 -38.07
C GLY A 48 10.91 -31.40 -38.70
N THR A 49 10.07 -31.98 -39.56
CA THR A 49 8.88 -31.32 -40.11
C THR A 49 7.77 -31.26 -39.05
N ASP A 50 7.89 -30.38 -38.06
CA ASP A 50 6.73 -30.05 -37.22
C ASP A 50 6.11 -28.74 -37.70
N ALA A 51 4.91 -28.86 -38.25
CA ALA A 51 4.15 -27.78 -38.82
C ALA A 51 3.26 -27.17 -37.74
N GLY A 52 3.52 -25.91 -37.33
CA GLY A 52 2.44 -25.08 -36.82
C GLY A 52 2.71 -24.07 -35.71
N ILE A 53 3.93 -23.85 -35.22
CA ILE A 53 4.20 -22.76 -34.26
C ILE A 53 5.21 -21.79 -34.86
N PRO A 54 4.88 -20.49 -35.01
CA PRO A 54 5.84 -19.50 -35.49
C PRO A 54 6.94 -19.30 -34.44
N ASP A 55 8.07 -19.95 -34.68
CA ASP A 55 9.36 -19.69 -34.09
C ASP A 55 9.81 -18.27 -34.46
N GLY A 56 9.66 -17.38 -33.49
CA GLY A 56 9.96 -15.96 -33.63
C GLY A 56 11.40 -15.73 -34.07
N GLY A 57 11.55 -15.32 -35.33
CA GLY A 57 12.60 -14.44 -35.84
C GLY A 57 14.04 -14.95 -35.74
N THR A 58 14.65 -15.21 -36.89
CA THR A 58 16.10 -15.30 -37.04
C THR A 58 16.76 -13.95 -36.72
N SER A 59 17.16 -13.73 -35.46
CA SER A 59 17.99 -12.58 -35.09
C SER A 59 19.46 -12.93 -35.34
N SER A 60 20.08 -12.30 -36.35
CA SER A 60 21.47 -12.52 -36.76
C SER A 60 22.46 -11.62 -36.00
N GLY A 61 22.23 -11.35 -34.72
CA GLY A 61 23.11 -10.54 -33.90
C GLY A 61 24.25 -11.35 -33.28
N THR A 62 25.50 -10.95 -33.48
CA THR A 62 26.65 -11.51 -32.74
C THR A 62 26.65 -10.98 -31.30
N SER A 63 26.12 -11.75 -30.35
CA SER A 63 26.35 -11.50 -28.92
C SER A 63 27.69 -12.11 -28.50
N ALA A 64 28.66 -11.26 -28.15
CA ALA A 64 29.94 -11.66 -27.57
C ALA A 64 29.87 -11.54 -26.04
N GLY A 65 30.29 -12.58 -25.32
CA GLY A 65 30.50 -12.50 -23.87
C GLY A 65 31.75 -11.68 -23.54
N THR A 66 31.75 -10.97 -22.41
CA THR A 66 32.94 -10.30 -21.88
C THR A 66 33.72 -11.25 -20.97
N VAL A 67 35.05 -11.21 -21.05
CA VAL A 67 35.94 -11.87 -20.10
C VAL A 67 36.56 -10.80 -19.23
N HIS A 68 36.40 -10.93 -17.91
CA HIS A 68 37.04 -10.06 -16.94
C HIS A 68 37.99 -10.91 -16.08
N GLU A 69 39.27 -10.58 -16.11
CA GLU A 69 40.27 -11.25 -15.26
C GLU A 69 40.24 -10.65 -13.86
N ILE A 70 40.03 -11.51 -12.87
CA ILE A 70 40.03 -11.14 -11.47
C ILE A 70 41.34 -11.63 -10.86
N LYS A 71 42.15 -10.70 -10.32
CA LYS A 71 43.51 -11.00 -9.81
C LYS A 71 43.54 -11.47 -8.35
N PHE A 72 42.41 -11.92 -7.83
CA PHE A 72 42.29 -12.57 -6.53
C PHE A 72 41.61 -13.92 -6.69
N SER A 73 41.89 -14.86 -5.79
CA SER A 73 41.24 -16.17 -5.82
C SER A 73 39.78 -16.01 -5.40
N PHE A 74 38.85 -16.55 -6.20
CA PHE A 74 37.46 -16.64 -5.81
C PHE A 74 37.33 -17.51 -4.56
N GLN A 75 36.53 -17.08 -3.59
CA GLN A 75 36.11 -17.87 -2.44
C GLN A 75 34.58 -17.91 -2.43
N VAL A 76 34.02 -19.08 -2.12
CA VAL A 76 32.57 -19.19 -1.90
C VAL A 76 32.24 -18.36 -0.65
N PRO A 77 31.30 -17.41 -0.72
CA PRO A 77 30.93 -16.62 0.45
C PRO A 77 30.48 -17.52 1.59
N THR A 78 30.93 -17.19 2.80
CA THR A 78 30.48 -17.89 4.02
C THR A 78 29.07 -17.43 4.39
N THR A 79 28.33 -18.30 5.09
CA THR A 79 27.04 -17.92 5.66
C THR A 79 27.24 -16.88 6.75
N PRO A 80 26.56 -15.72 6.67
CA PRO A 80 26.63 -14.72 7.73
C PRO A 80 25.95 -15.22 9.01
N ALA A 81 26.32 -14.65 10.15
CA ALA A 81 25.71 -14.91 11.44
C ALA A 81 25.13 -13.61 12.00
N ILE A 82 23.83 -13.63 12.32
CA ILE A 82 23.16 -12.49 12.98
C ILE A 82 23.48 -12.56 14.48
N THR A 83 24.01 -11.47 15.03
CA THR A 83 24.34 -11.34 16.46
C THR A 83 23.35 -10.45 17.19
N LEU A 84 22.75 -9.48 16.50
CA LEU A 84 21.60 -8.72 16.99
C LEU A 84 20.53 -8.59 15.89
N PRO A 85 19.25 -8.67 16.25
CA PRO A 85 18.70 -8.96 17.58
C PRO A 85 19.02 -10.39 18.04
N VAL A 86 18.96 -10.65 19.35
CA VAL A 86 18.99 -12.04 19.86
C VAL A 86 17.63 -12.70 19.72
N ALA A 87 17.58 -14.04 19.68
CA ALA A 87 16.33 -14.77 19.55
C ALA A 87 15.35 -14.44 20.68
N GLY A 88 14.14 -13.99 20.32
CA GLY A 88 13.10 -13.55 21.24
C GLY A 88 13.30 -12.16 21.83
N GLN A 89 14.25 -11.36 21.31
CA GLN A 89 14.49 -10.00 21.80
C GLN A 89 13.26 -9.12 21.57
N VAL A 90 12.89 -8.34 22.59
CA VAL A 90 11.91 -7.26 22.47
C VAL A 90 12.68 -5.95 22.31
N SER A 91 12.59 -5.35 21.12
CA SER A 91 13.16 -4.05 20.78
C SER A 91 12.42 -2.93 21.51
N THR A 92 13.13 -1.85 21.81
CA THR A 92 12.55 -0.61 22.36
C THR A 92 12.32 0.45 21.28
N THR A 93 12.56 0.12 20.01
CA THR A 93 12.38 1.01 18.86
C THR A 93 11.80 0.24 17.68
N THR A 94 11.07 0.94 16.81
CA THR A 94 10.56 0.46 15.52
C THR A 94 11.67 0.30 14.47
N ARG A 95 12.89 0.81 14.73
CA ARG A 95 14.06 0.72 13.84
C ARG A 95 15.22 -0.02 14.53
N PRO A 96 15.05 -1.32 14.85
CA PRO A 96 16.06 -2.05 15.58
C PRO A 96 17.36 -2.18 14.77
N ARG A 97 18.49 -1.99 15.43
CA ARG A 97 19.80 -2.26 14.85
C ARG A 97 19.96 -3.77 14.63
N ILE A 98 20.22 -4.15 13.38
CA ILE A 98 20.61 -5.49 12.98
C ILE A 98 22.14 -5.53 12.95
N GLU A 99 22.76 -6.48 13.65
CA GLU A 99 24.21 -6.68 13.63
C GLU A 99 24.55 -8.12 13.32
N GLY A 100 25.72 -8.33 12.73
CA GLY A 100 26.23 -9.67 12.50
C GLY A 100 27.68 -9.73 12.08
N GLN A 101 28.09 -10.95 11.74
CA GLN A 101 29.42 -11.31 11.27
C GLN A 101 29.32 -12.01 9.93
N ALA A 102 30.21 -11.68 9.00
CA ALA A 102 30.31 -12.29 7.69
C ALA A 102 31.77 -12.44 7.26
N GLY A 103 32.00 -13.12 6.13
CA GLY A 103 33.33 -13.24 5.55
C GLY A 103 33.91 -11.86 5.17
N THR A 104 35.22 -11.69 5.35
CA THR A 104 35.95 -10.44 5.08
C THR A 104 36.39 -10.28 3.62
N ASP A 105 36.20 -11.31 2.79
CA ASP A 105 36.70 -11.39 1.41
C ASP A 105 35.81 -10.62 0.41
N GLY A 106 35.26 -9.49 0.84
CA GLY A 106 34.45 -8.59 0.03
C GLY A 106 33.05 -9.07 -0.38
N PRO A 107 32.30 -9.89 0.39
CA PRO A 107 30.90 -10.14 0.08
C PRO A 107 30.03 -8.91 0.39
N VAL A 108 28.90 -8.82 -0.30
CA VAL A 108 27.77 -7.99 0.12
C VAL A 108 26.84 -8.86 0.94
N VAL A 109 26.44 -8.41 2.13
CA VAL A 109 25.44 -9.10 2.96
C VAL A 109 24.08 -8.50 2.64
N HIS A 110 23.17 -9.34 2.18
CA HIS A 110 21.76 -9.03 1.96
C HIS A 110 20.99 -9.36 3.23
N ILE A 111 20.25 -8.40 3.77
CA ILE A 111 19.49 -8.55 5.03
C ILE A 111 18.01 -8.49 4.69
N LEU A 112 17.28 -9.49 5.16
CA LEU A 112 15.84 -9.63 4.94
C LEU A 112 15.11 -9.66 6.27
N ILE A 113 14.00 -8.94 6.34
CA ILE A 113 13.05 -9.00 7.46
C ILE A 113 11.70 -9.42 6.88
N ASP A 114 11.11 -10.47 7.44
CA ASP A 114 9.85 -11.08 6.99
C ASP A 114 9.85 -11.45 5.50
N GLY A 115 11.00 -11.88 5.00
CA GLY A 115 11.21 -12.26 3.61
C GLY A 115 11.38 -11.09 2.63
N ARG A 116 11.33 -9.84 3.09
CA ARG A 116 11.62 -8.64 2.29
C ARG A 116 13.05 -8.15 2.55
N GLU A 117 13.79 -7.89 1.48
CA GLU A 117 15.12 -7.25 1.60
C GLU A 117 14.97 -5.82 2.11
N VAL A 118 15.60 -5.54 3.25
CA VAL A 118 15.58 -4.22 3.93
C VAL A 118 16.87 -3.45 3.72
N GLY A 119 17.92 -4.11 3.24
CA GLY A 119 19.17 -3.46 2.91
C GLY A 119 20.31 -4.42 2.56
N MET A 120 21.37 -3.82 2.05
CA MET A 120 22.62 -4.48 1.71
C MET A 120 23.77 -3.76 2.40
N VAL A 121 24.72 -4.51 2.96
CA VAL A 121 25.87 -3.95 3.67
C VAL A 121 27.15 -4.69 3.32
N VAL A 122 28.26 -3.96 3.23
CA VAL A 122 29.60 -4.55 3.09
C VAL A 122 30.19 -4.70 4.49
N PRO A 123 30.59 -5.92 4.90
CA PRO A 123 31.25 -6.12 6.19
C PRO A 123 32.55 -5.34 6.32
N GLY A 124 32.88 -4.94 7.55
CA GLY A 124 34.17 -4.35 7.91
C GLY A 124 35.34 -5.32 7.76
N ALA A 125 36.56 -4.82 7.96
CA ALA A 125 37.78 -5.64 7.88
C ALA A 125 37.85 -6.75 8.94
N ASP A 126 37.05 -6.64 10.00
CA ASP A 126 36.88 -7.63 11.07
C ASP A 126 35.68 -8.57 10.83
N GLY A 127 34.95 -8.39 9.72
CA GLY A 127 33.77 -9.18 9.36
C GLY A 127 32.46 -8.64 9.96
N ALA A 128 32.52 -7.61 10.79
CA ALA A 128 31.33 -7.05 11.43
C ALA A 128 30.50 -6.24 10.41
N PHE A 129 29.18 -6.36 10.50
CA PHE A 129 28.26 -5.52 9.76
C PHE A 129 27.11 -5.05 10.65
N PHE A 130 26.49 -3.92 10.30
CA PHE A 130 25.25 -3.49 10.91
C PHE A 130 24.35 -2.78 9.90
N LEU A 131 23.04 -2.84 10.14
CA LEU A 131 22.00 -2.14 9.38
C LEU A 131 20.93 -1.64 10.34
N GLU A 132 20.53 -0.39 10.19
CA GLU A 132 19.32 0.14 10.80
C GLU A 132 18.27 0.32 9.71
N PRO A 133 17.06 -0.28 9.83
CA PRO A 133 16.01 -0.11 8.85
C PRO A 133 15.66 1.37 8.62
N PHE A 134 15.75 1.81 7.36
CA PHE A 134 15.33 3.17 6.97
C PHE A 134 13.81 3.32 6.95
N THR A 135 13.05 2.24 6.86
CA THR A 135 11.61 2.24 7.13
C THR A 135 11.38 1.62 8.51
N PRO A 136 10.60 2.27 9.41
CA PRO A 136 10.23 1.66 10.67
C PRO A 136 9.47 0.35 10.42
N LEU A 137 9.76 -0.66 11.22
CA LEU A 137 9.03 -1.91 11.21
C LEU A 137 7.69 -1.73 11.92
N THR A 138 6.69 -2.48 11.48
CA THR A 138 5.38 -2.54 12.15
C THR A 138 5.53 -3.06 13.58
N ALA A 139 4.51 -2.88 14.43
CA ALA A 139 4.53 -3.49 15.75
C ALA A 139 4.31 -5.00 15.66
N GLY A 140 5.04 -5.78 16.44
CA GLY A 140 4.83 -7.22 16.54
C GLY A 140 6.07 -8.05 16.29
N GLU A 141 5.86 -9.34 16.02
CA GLU A 141 6.94 -10.30 15.77
C GLU A 141 7.46 -10.19 14.33
N HIS A 142 8.79 -10.19 14.21
CA HIS A 142 9.52 -10.15 12.96
C HIS A 142 10.57 -11.25 12.92
N GLU A 143 10.90 -11.70 11.72
CA GLU A 143 11.98 -12.66 11.48
C GLU A 143 13.05 -12.04 10.58
N VAL A 144 14.27 -11.94 11.07
CA VAL A 144 15.43 -11.49 10.27
C VAL A 144 16.26 -12.68 9.80
N THR A 145 16.66 -12.64 8.54
CA THR A 145 17.66 -13.53 7.95
C THR A 145 18.66 -12.72 7.12
N ALA A 146 19.78 -13.33 6.76
CA ALA A 146 20.79 -12.70 5.93
C ALA A 146 21.52 -13.74 5.08
N TRP A 147 22.03 -13.33 3.93
CA TRP A 147 22.91 -14.15 3.09
C TRP A 147 23.99 -13.28 2.46
N SER A 148 25.07 -13.88 1.99
CA SER A 148 26.20 -13.16 1.42
C SER A 148 26.32 -13.44 -0.07
N GLU A 149 26.54 -12.40 -0.87
CA GLU A 149 26.83 -12.49 -2.29
C GLU A 149 28.28 -12.07 -2.56
N SER A 150 28.98 -12.82 -3.42
CA SER A 150 30.20 -12.34 -4.07
C SER A 150 30.21 -12.76 -5.53
N LEU A 151 30.39 -11.78 -6.43
CA LEU A 151 30.48 -11.99 -7.88
C LEU A 151 29.27 -12.74 -8.49
N GLY A 152 28.08 -12.60 -7.91
CA GLY A 152 26.87 -13.33 -8.34
C GLY A 152 26.73 -14.74 -7.77
N VAL A 153 27.58 -15.14 -6.81
CA VAL A 153 27.46 -16.40 -6.08
C VAL A 153 26.97 -16.10 -4.66
N ALA A 154 25.86 -16.73 -4.27
CA ALA A 154 25.27 -16.61 -2.94
C ALA A 154 25.79 -17.69 -1.98
N SER A 155 25.89 -17.36 -0.69
CA SER A 155 26.05 -18.34 0.39
C SER A 155 24.71 -19.00 0.77
N LEU A 156 24.74 -19.96 1.70
CA LEU A 156 23.51 -20.38 2.38
C LEU A 156 23.02 -19.24 3.28
N ALA A 157 21.70 -19.12 3.42
CA ALA A 157 21.09 -18.16 4.34
C ALA A 157 21.44 -18.48 5.80
N ALA A 158 21.56 -17.43 6.61
CA ALA A 158 21.69 -17.51 8.05
C ALA A 158 20.46 -18.16 8.68
N THR A 159 20.65 -18.80 9.83
CA THR A 159 19.54 -19.23 10.68
C THR A 159 18.66 -18.01 11.01
N PRO A 160 17.35 -18.06 10.73
CA PRO A 160 16.46 -16.93 11.01
C PRO A 160 16.42 -16.61 12.51
N VAL A 161 16.37 -15.32 12.84
CA VAL A 161 16.26 -14.84 14.22
C VAL A 161 14.96 -14.06 14.38
N ARG A 162 14.15 -14.48 15.36
CA ARG A 162 12.88 -13.82 15.69
C ARG A 162 13.07 -12.77 16.77
N PHE A 163 12.41 -11.63 16.60
CA PHE A 163 12.41 -10.52 17.56
C PHE A 163 11.06 -9.80 17.49
N THR A 164 10.81 -8.87 18.42
CA THR A 164 9.58 -8.10 18.48
C THR A 164 9.87 -6.61 18.53
N THR A 165 9.09 -5.81 17.84
CA THR A 165 9.14 -4.33 17.84
C THR A 165 7.95 -3.74 18.58
N PRO A 166 8.12 -2.57 19.21
CA PRO A 166 7.06 -1.91 19.94
C PRO A 166 6.06 -1.27 18.98
N ALA A 167 4.84 -1.05 19.46
CA ALA A 167 3.92 -0.10 18.83
C ALA A 167 4.33 1.33 19.20
N VAL A 168 4.12 2.26 18.27
CA VAL A 168 4.21 3.69 18.58
C VAL A 168 2.93 4.10 19.28
N VAL A 169 3.07 4.75 20.42
CA VAL A 169 1.94 5.12 21.29
C VAL A 169 1.84 6.63 21.47
N LEU A 170 0.61 7.10 21.61
CA LEU A 170 0.23 8.45 21.98
C LEU A 170 0.34 8.66 23.50
N ALA A 171 0.35 9.91 23.95
CA ALA A 171 0.43 10.25 25.36
C ALA A 171 -0.77 9.75 26.19
N ASP A 172 -1.93 9.54 25.56
CA ASP A 172 -3.15 8.99 26.18
C ASP A 172 -3.22 7.45 26.15
N GLY A 173 -2.20 6.79 25.59
CA GLY A 173 -2.12 5.34 25.45
C GLY A 173 -2.76 4.79 24.17
N GLY A 174 -3.28 5.64 23.27
CA GLY A 174 -3.66 5.25 21.92
C GLY A 174 -2.45 4.73 21.13
N VAL A 175 -2.67 3.82 20.18
CA VAL A 175 -1.62 3.32 19.28
C VAL A 175 -1.70 4.08 17.97
N VAL A 176 -0.57 4.56 17.47
CA VAL A 176 -0.49 5.19 16.15
C VAL A 176 -0.68 4.11 15.09
N ASP A 177 -1.83 4.17 14.42
CA ASP A 177 -2.17 3.28 13.33
C ASP A 177 -1.55 3.73 12.00
N MET A 178 -1.48 2.79 11.06
CA MET A 178 -1.03 3.04 9.69
C MET A 178 -1.90 4.13 9.04
N ALA A 179 -1.26 5.14 8.47
CA ALA A 179 -1.96 6.12 7.64
C ALA A 179 -2.37 5.49 6.30
N VAL A 180 -3.54 5.87 5.81
CA VAL A 180 -4.10 5.43 4.54
C VAL A 180 -4.00 6.59 3.55
N LEU A 181 -3.24 6.37 2.47
CA LEU A 181 -3.24 7.27 1.32
C LEU A 181 -4.47 6.97 0.46
N VAL A 182 -5.18 8.02 0.07
CA VAL A 182 -6.40 7.94 -0.74
C VAL A 182 -6.14 8.49 -2.14
N VAL A 183 -5.38 9.57 -2.27
CA VAL A 183 -4.94 10.15 -3.55
C VAL A 183 -3.44 10.45 -3.51
N PRO A 184 -2.68 10.15 -4.57
CA PRO A 184 -3.07 9.37 -5.74
C PRO A 184 -3.29 7.89 -5.38
N ALA A 185 -4.06 7.19 -6.21
CA ALA A 185 -4.13 5.73 -6.19
C ALA A 185 -2.99 5.12 -7.02
N ASN A 186 -2.75 3.82 -6.83
CA ASN A 186 -1.67 3.14 -7.53
C ASN A 186 -1.95 3.05 -9.04
N GLY A 187 -1.06 3.61 -9.85
CA GLY A 187 -1.17 3.70 -11.30
C GLY A 187 -1.76 5.01 -11.82
N ASP A 188 -2.11 5.95 -10.96
CA ASP A 188 -2.66 7.25 -11.38
C ASP A 188 -1.64 8.09 -12.15
N THR A 189 -2.15 8.90 -13.08
CA THR A 189 -1.39 9.93 -13.77
C THR A 189 -1.74 11.30 -13.21
N VAL A 190 -0.73 12.10 -12.84
CA VAL A 190 -0.88 13.39 -12.16
C VAL A 190 -0.01 14.47 -12.79
N GLY A 191 -0.31 15.73 -12.51
CA GLY A 191 0.55 16.85 -12.88
C GLY A 191 1.84 16.91 -12.02
N PRO A 192 2.77 17.84 -12.34
CA PRO A 192 4.04 17.97 -11.62
C PRO A 192 3.90 18.48 -10.18
N THR A 193 2.72 18.98 -9.80
CA THR A 193 2.38 19.37 -8.43
C THR A 193 1.19 18.53 -7.93
N PRO A 194 1.38 17.23 -7.63
CA PRO A 194 0.28 16.39 -7.18
C PRO A 194 -0.22 16.76 -5.77
N LEU A 195 -1.49 16.43 -5.53
CA LEU A 195 -2.10 16.44 -4.21
C LEU A 195 -2.01 15.03 -3.61
N PHE A 196 -1.44 14.93 -2.41
CA PHE A 196 -1.50 13.74 -1.57
C PHE A 196 -2.54 13.94 -0.49
N ALA A 197 -3.52 13.05 -0.38
CA ALA A 197 -4.58 13.17 0.62
C ALA A 197 -4.97 11.80 1.15
N GLY A 198 -5.39 11.76 2.41
CA GLY A 198 -5.73 10.51 3.07
C GLY A 198 -6.23 10.67 4.50
N THR A 199 -6.21 9.56 5.23
CA THR A 199 -6.71 9.47 6.61
C THR A 199 -5.75 8.72 7.52
N THR A 200 -5.79 9.02 8.81
CA THR A 200 -5.19 8.23 9.88
C THR A 200 -6.14 8.21 11.08
N THR A 201 -6.23 7.08 11.78
CA THR A 201 -7.14 6.91 12.92
C THR A 201 -6.59 7.53 14.20
N ASN A 202 -5.26 7.50 14.40
CA ASN A 202 -4.62 7.85 15.68
C ASN A 202 -3.26 8.55 15.50
N GLY A 203 -3.15 9.45 14.51
CA GLY A 203 -1.95 10.25 14.23
C GLY A 203 -2.16 11.74 14.45
N LEU A 204 -1.16 12.44 14.99
CA LEU A 204 -1.21 13.90 15.15
C LEU A 204 -0.70 14.64 13.90
N THR A 205 0.29 14.04 13.25
CA THR A 205 0.80 14.48 11.96
C THR A 205 0.97 13.26 11.06
N VAL A 206 1.02 13.49 9.76
CA VAL A 206 1.33 12.48 8.75
C VAL A 206 2.55 12.92 7.98
N GLY A 207 3.51 12.00 7.86
CA GLY A 207 4.63 12.11 6.95
C GLY A 207 4.27 11.60 5.56
N VAL A 208 4.49 12.42 4.54
CA VAL A 208 4.36 12.04 3.12
C VAL A 208 5.76 11.93 2.51
N VAL A 209 6.17 10.71 2.18
CA VAL A 209 7.51 10.41 1.64
C VAL A 209 7.39 10.09 0.16
N ILE A 210 7.99 10.92 -0.69
CA ILE A 210 8.01 10.78 -2.16
C ILE A 210 9.40 10.31 -2.58
N ASP A 211 9.49 9.25 -3.38
CA ASP A 211 10.73 8.67 -3.92
C ASP A 211 11.85 8.42 -2.90
N ASP A 212 11.50 7.92 -1.71
CA ASP A 212 12.43 7.72 -0.58
C ASP A 212 13.15 9.03 -0.15
N GLY A 213 12.56 10.19 -0.47
CA GLY A 213 13.04 11.50 -0.11
C GLY A 213 12.80 11.86 1.36
N PRO A 214 12.98 13.14 1.74
CA PRO A 214 12.68 13.62 3.08
C PRO A 214 11.18 13.55 3.37
N ASP A 215 10.85 13.51 4.66
CA ASP A 215 9.47 13.45 5.09
C ASP A 215 8.77 14.81 5.01
N ASN A 216 7.63 14.86 4.32
CA ASN A 216 6.78 16.04 4.24
C ASN A 216 5.70 15.98 5.32
N ILE A 217 6.02 16.50 6.50
CA ILE A 217 5.16 16.43 7.68
C ILE A 217 4.00 17.42 7.54
N VAL A 218 2.77 16.90 7.53
CA VAL A 218 1.53 17.68 7.49
C VAL A 218 0.64 17.41 8.71
N PRO A 219 -0.10 18.43 9.20
CA PRO A 219 -1.01 18.24 10.31
C PRO A 219 -2.24 17.41 9.89
N VAL A 220 -2.78 16.68 10.85
CA VAL A 220 -4.04 15.94 10.71
C VAL A 220 -5.17 16.77 11.32
N ASP A 221 -6.34 16.80 10.67
CA ASP A 221 -7.52 17.47 11.22
C ASP A 221 -8.23 16.64 12.31
N LEU A 222 -9.23 17.22 12.97
CA LEU A 222 -9.98 16.54 14.05
C LEU A 222 -10.77 15.30 13.59
N LEU A 223 -10.87 15.07 12.27
CA LEU A 223 -11.50 13.90 11.67
C LEU A 223 -10.47 12.87 11.17
N GLY A 224 -9.18 13.06 11.49
CA GLY A 224 -8.13 12.14 11.08
C GLY A 224 -7.66 12.35 9.64
N ARG A 225 -7.96 13.47 8.99
CA ARG A 225 -7.63 13.68 7.57
C ARG A 225 -6.36 14.52 7.40
N PHE A 226 -5.57 14.20 6.39
CA PHE A 226 -4.40 14.98 6.01
C PHE A 226 -4.41 15.33 4.52
N ARG A 227 -3.67 16.38 4.17
CA ARG A 227 -3.40 16.76 2.78
C ARG A 227 -2.03 17.41 2.63
N PHE A 228 -1.36 17.13 1.54
CA PHE A 228 -0.09 17.71 1.14
C PHE A 228 -0.12 18.02 -0.35
N GLN A 229 -0.01 19.30 -0.70
CA GLN A 229 0.11 19.76 -2.08
C GLN A 229 1.59 20.01 -2.37
N VAL A 230 2.16 19.34 -3.37
CA VAL A 230 3.54 19.62 -3.78
C VAL A 230 3.64 21.07 -4.26
N PRO A 231 4.53 21.90 -3.69
CA PRO A 231 4.66 23.30 -4.09
C PRO A 231 5.31 23.41 -5.47
N GLU A 232 4.98 24.46 -6.22
CA GLU A 232 5.55 24.69 -7.57
C GLU A 232 7.08 24.79 -7.56
N SER A 233 7.68 25.25 -6.46
CA SER A 233 9.14 25.31 -6.30
C SER A 233 9.82 23.94 -6.21
N GLU A 234 9.06 22.89 -5.91
CA GLU A 234 9.52 21.51 -5.75
C GLU A 234 8.73 20.57 -6.65
N ALA A 235 8.25 21.10 -7.78
CA ALA A 235 7.53 20.35 -8.79
C ALA A 235 8.29 19.07 -9.18
N LEU A 236 7.57 17.95 -9.18
CA LEU A 236 8.10 16.65 -9.54
C LEU A 236 8.43 16.62 -11.05
N SER A 237 9.48 15.88 -11.40
CA SER A 237 9.85 15.62 -12.79
C SER A 237 8.80 14.77 -13.50
N VAL A 238 8.78 14.77 -14.84
CA VAL A 238 7.99 13.79 -15.60
C VAL A 238 8.56 12.40 -15.41
N GLY A 239 7.68 11.41 -15.22
CA GLY A 239 8.04 9.99 -15.12
C GLY A 239 7.31 9.27 -14.01
N VAL A 240 7.75 8.05 -13.70
CA VAL A 240 7.18 7.24 -12.63
C VAL A 240 7.79 7.64 -11.30
N HIS A 241 6.92 7.86 -10.33
CA HIS A 241 7.23 8.22 -8.95
C HIS A 241 6.55 7.24 -7.99
N LYS A 242 6.97 7.25 -6.74
CA LYS A 242 6.34 6.50 -5.66
C LYS A 242 6.12 7.35 -4.41
N VAL A 243 5.11 7.00 -3.64
CA VAL A 243 4.81 7.63 -2.36
C VAL A 243 4.44 6.58 -1.30
N THR A 244 4.82 6.88 -0.06
CA THR A 244 4.33 6.20 1.14
C THR A 244 3.91 7.25 2.17
N VAL A 245 2.96 6.89 3.04
CA VAL A 245 2.54 7.73 4.15
C VAL A 245 2.63 7.00 5.47
N HIS A 246 2.88 7.75 6.55
CA HIS A 246 2.91 7.23 7.91
C HIS A 246 2.46 8.30 8.90
N ALA A 247 1.92 7.90 10.04
CA ALA A 247 1.49 8.80 11.09
C ALA A 247 2.53 8.91 12.20
N HIS A 248 2.53 10.02 12.94
CA HIS A 248 3.42 10.26 14.07
C HIS A 248 2.66 10.48 15.39
N ASN A 249 3.33 10.16 16.50
CA ASN A 249 2.92 10.58 17.85
C ASN A 249 3.41 12.00 18.20
N GLU A 250 3.15 12.45 19.44
CA GLU A 250 3.53 13.77 19.98
C GLU A 250 5.05 14.01 19.95
N THR A 251 5.83 12.94 20.03
CA THR A 251 7.30 12.99 20.06
C THR A 251 7.93 12.90 18.67
N GLY A 252 7.13 12.75 17.62
CA GLY A 252 7.60 12.58 16.24
C GLY A 252 8.14 11.19 15.95
N GLU A 253 7.72 10.16 16.68
CA GLU A 253 8.05 8.77 16.35
C GLU A 253 7.16 8.25 15.22
N ASP A 254 7.78 7.55 14.27
CA ASP A 254 7.14 7.02 13.08
C ASP A 254 6.34 5.76 13.37
N GLY A 255 5.03 5.85 13.16
CA GLY A 255 4.14 4.70 13.11
C GLY A 255 4.36 3.84 11.85
N PRO A 256 3.49 2.84 11.64
CA PRO A 256 3.53 1.99 10.46
C PRO A 256 3.43 2.78 9.15
N HIS A 257 4.31 2.46 8.20
CA HIS A 257 4.21 2.97 6.83
C HIS A 257 3.14 2.24 6.04
N SER A 258 2.48 2.98 5.15
CA SER A 258 1.57 2.43 4.15
C SER A 258 2.31 1.54 3.15
N ASP A 259 1.53 0.79 2.37
CA ASP A 259 2.04 0.21 1.13
C ASP A 259 2.56 1.32 0.18
N VAL A 260 3.50 0.94 -0.68
CA VAL A 260 4.05 1.83 -1.71
C VAL A 260 3.01 2.04 -2.79
N VAL A 261 2.67 3.30 -3.06
CA VAL A 261 1.80 3.70 -4.16
C VAL A 261 2.67 4.28 -5.27
N GLY A 262 2.64 3.66 -6.46
CA GLY A 262 3.29 4.18 -7.67
C GLY A 262 2.34 5.06 -8.48
N PHE A 263 2.84 6.17 -9.03
CA PHE A 263 2.08 7.10 -9.87
C PHE A 263 2.97 7.67 -10.97
N GLU A 264 2.39 8.21 -12.04
CA GLU A 264 3.13 8.83 -13.14
C GLU A 264 2.87 10.33 -13.20
N VAL A 265 3.94 11.13 -13.21
CA VAL A 265 3.89 12.58 -13.40
C VAL A 265 4.02 12.90 -14.89
N VAL A 266 3.10 13.72 -15.40
CA VAL A 266 3.12 14.24 -16.77
C VAL A 266 2.98 15.76 -16.78
N VAL A 267 3.57 16.41 -17.78
CA VAL A 267 3.35 17.84 -18.03
C VAL A 267 2.17 17.96 -19.00
N ALA A 268 1.15 18.71 -18.61
CA ALA A 268 0.09 19.11 -19.54
C ALA A 268 0.73 19.90 -20.69
N GLY A 269 0.55 19.44 -21.93
CA GLY A 269 1.15 20.07 -23.11
C GLY A 269 0.82 21.56 -23.17
N ASP A 270 1.83 22.39 -23.44
CA ASP A 270 1.61 23.77 -23.85
C ASP A 270 0.79 23.76 -25.16
N GLY A 271 -0.30 24.53 -25.21
CA GLY A 271 -1.26 24.54 -26.33
C GLY A 271 -0.69 25.01 -27.67
N GLY A 272 0.27 24.29 -28.25
CA GLY A 272 0.72 24.41 -29.62
C GLY A 272 -0.30 23.79 -30.57
N THR A 273 -0.51 24.44 -31.71
CA THR A 273 -1.56 24.20 -32.71
C THR A 273 -1.43 22.87 -33.50
N GLY A 274 -1.02 21.79 -32.85
CA GLY A 274 -1.12 20.43 -33.37
C GLY A 274 -2.45 19.83 -32.93
N VAL A 275 -3.25 19.39 -33.88
CA VAL A 275 -4.45 18.60 -33.62
C VAL A 275 -4.07 17.34 -32.82
N ASP A 276 -4.84 17.08 -31.77
CA ASP A 276 -4.80 15.96 -30.81
C ASP A 276 -3.75 15.96 -29.69
N ALA A 277 -3.95 16.85 -28.71
CA ALA A 277 -4.02 16.48 -27.29
C ALA A 277 -5.01 17.45 -26.61
N GLY A 278 -6.10 16.92 -26.07
CA GLY A 278 -7.19 17.71 -25.49
C GLY A 278 -6.71 18.67 -24.39
N THR A 279 -7.49 19.74 -24.23
CA THR A 279 -7.51 20.61 -23.05
C THR A 279 -7.28 19.79 -21.78
N ALA A 280 -6.30 20.17 -20.97
CA ALA A 280 -5.92 19.47 -19.74
C ALA A 280 -7.16 19.23 -18.86
N ASP A 281 -7.57 17.96 -18.74
CA ASP A 281 -8.70 17.52 -17.93
C ASP A 281 -8.32 17.63 -16.43
N PRO A 282 -9.15 18.26 -15.58
CA PRO A 282 -8.92 18.39 -14.14
C PRO A 282 -8.70 17.06 -13.43
N ALA A 283 -7.88 17.07 -12.37
CA ALA A 283 -7.60 15.92 -11.52
C ALA A 283 -8.89 15.18 -11.09
N VAL A 284 -8.82 13.85 -11.02
CA VAL A 284 -9.95 12.97 -10.67
C VAL A 284 -10.56 13.41 -9.33
N PRO A 285 -11.88 13.69 -9.25
CA PRO A 285 -12.52 14.03 -7.98
C PRO A 285 -12.60 12.77 -7.10
N MET A 286 -12.66 12.93 -5.78
CA MET A 286 -12.85 11.79 -4.87
C MET A 286 -13.87 12.05 -3.78
N MET A 287 -14.57 10.97 -3.42
CA MET A 287 -15.48 10.94 -2.28
C MET A 287 -14.71 10.64 -1.00
N VAL A 288 -14.95 11.45 0.05
CA VAL A 288 -14.37 11.30 1.39
C VAL A 288 -15.42 10.85 2.39
N VAL A 289 -16.66 11.33 2.25
CA VAL A 289 -17.80 10.93 3.07
C VAL A 289 -18.98 10.61 2.14
N PRO A 290 -19.61 9.44 2.29
CA PRO A 290 -19.22 8.31 3.16
C PRO A 290 -17.89 7.68 2.74
N ALA A 291 -17.24 6.96 3.67
CA ALA A 291 -16.15 6.05 3.32
C ALA A 291 -16.71 4.73 2.74
N GLN A 292 -15.85 3.93 2.10
CA GLN A 292 -16.24 2.62 1.59
C GLN A 292 -16.81 1.74 2.73
N ASP A 293 -17.96 1.12 2.45
CA ASP A 293 -18.76 0.28 3.34
C ASP A 293 -19.22 0.96 4.64
N ALA A 294 -19.13 2.29 4.72
CA ALA A 294 -19.61 3.04 5.88
C ALA A 294 -21.12 2.89 6.04
N SER A 295 -21.59 2.91 7.28
CA SER A 295 -23.02 2.91 7.58
C SER A 295 -23.46 4.29 8.05
N VAL A 296 -24.40 4.91 7.34
CA VAL A 296 -24.83 6.31 7.53
C VAL A 296 -26.32 6.43 7.78
N ASP A 297 -26.73 7.59 8.27
CA ASP A 297 -28.15 7.93 8.44
C ASP A 297 -28.83 8.25 7.08
N PRO A 298 -30.18 8.25 7.00
CA PRO A 298 -30.91 8.55 5.76
C PRO A 298 -30.67 9.93 5.14
N THR A 299 -30.11 10.88 5.89
CA THR A 299 -29.77 12.23 5.40
C THR A 299 -28.26 12.46 5.51
N PRO A 300 -27.43 11.75 4.74
CA PRO A 300 -25.98 11.89 4.86
C PRO A 300 -25.50 13.21 4.24
N THR A 301 -24.35 13.69 4.73
CA THR A 301 -23.61 14.75 4.04
C THR A 301 -22.53 14.10 3.20
N PHE A 302 -22.64 14.27 1.89
CA PHE A 302 -21.59 13.91 0.94
C PHE A 302 -20.48 14.95 0.99
N VAL A 303 -19.25 14.48 1.15
CA VAL A 303 -18.06 15.33 1.14
C VAL A 303 -17.04 14.68 0.23
N GLY A 304 -16.38 15.50 -0.57
CA GLY A 304 -15.29 15.04 -1.40
C GLY A 304 -14.30 16.13 -1.71
N VAL A 305 -13.25 15.75 -2.43
CA VAL A 305 -12.16 16.62 -2.84
C VAL A 305 -12.06 16.66 -4.35
N ALA A 306 -11.77 17.83 -4.89
CA ALA A 306 -11.46 18.08 -6.29
C ALA A 306 -10.52 19.29 -6.37
N LEU A 307 -9.97 19.59 -7.54
CA LEU A 307 -9.24 20.85 -7.75
C LEU A 307 -10.11 22.04 -7.32
N ALA A 308 -9.55 23.03 -6.61
CA ALA A 308 -10.29 24.19 -6.11
C ALA A 308 -11.04 24.92 -7.24
N GLY A 309 -12.29 25.33 -6.99
CA GLY A 309 -13.13 26.01 -7.98
C GLY A 309 -13.70 25.12 -9.08
N THR A 310 -13.50 23.80 -9.02
CA THR A 310 -14.00 22.84 -10.01
C THR A 310 -15.47 22.52 -9.77
N THR A 311 -16.24 22.43 -10.85
CA THR A 311 -17.63 21.97 -10.80
C THR A 311 -17.67 20.44 -10.78
N VAL A 312 -18.34 19.88 -9.77
CA VAL A 312 -18.45 18.45 -9.51
C VAL A 312 -19.93 18.05 -9.51
N ARG A 313 -20.28 17.09 -10.36
CA ARG A 313 -21.57 16.40 -10.37
C ARG A 313 -21.51 15.17 -9.50
N LEU A 314 -22.41 15.07 -8.53
CA LEU A 314 -22.61 13.91 -7.69
C LEU A 314 -23.70 13.02 -8.29
N GLU A 315 -23.42 11.73 -8.35
CA GLU A 315 -24.36 10.70 -8.79
C GLU A 315 -24.54 9.65 -7.70
N LEU A 316 -25.79 9.40 -7.33
CA LEU A 316 -26.20 8.39 -6.38
C LEU A 316 -26.92 7.27 -7.12
N ASP A 317 -26.44 6.04 -6.98
CA ASP A 317 -26.96 4.84 -7.65
C ASP A 317 -27.11 4.99 -9.18
N GLY A 318 -26.21 5.76 -9.79
CA GLY A 318 -26.21 6.08 -11.21
C GLY A 318 -27.21 7.17 -11.64
N ALA A 319 -27.93 7.78 -10.70
CA ALA A 319 -28.80 8.93 -10.95
C ALA A 319 -28.11 10.23 -10.49
N PRO A 320 -28.30 11.37 -11.21
CA PRO A 320 -27.78 12.65 -10.76
C PRO A 320 -28.42 13.06 -9.43
N LEU A 321 -27.57 13.36 -8.45
CA LEU A 321 -27.97 13.84 -7.13
C LEU A 321 -27.87 15.36 -7.06
N ALA A 322 -26.68 15.92 -7.31
CA ALA A 322 -26.42 17.34 -7.18
C ALA A 322 -25.23 17.79 -8.02
N THR A 323 -25.10 19.10 -8.24
CA THR A 323 -23.88 19.72 -8.78
C THR A 323 -23.39 20.74 -7.77
N VAL A 324 -22.12 20.64 -7.40
CA VAL A 324 -21.45 21.46 -6.39
C VAL A 324 -20.14 21.99 -6.94
N THR A 325 -19.62 23.07 -6.37
CA THR A 325 -18.29 23.59 -6.69
C THR A 325 -17.39 23.37 -5.50
N SER A 326 -16.17 22.89 -5.73
CA SER A 326 -15.15 22.80 -4.67
C SER A 326 -14.73 24.20 -4.21
N ASP A 327 -14.57 24.37 -2.90
CA ASP A 327 -14.13 25.62 -2.29
C ASP A 327 -12.66 25.95 -2.62
N ALA A 328 -12.15 27.07 -2.12
CA ALA A 328 -10.76 27.49 -2.32
C ALA A 328 -9.75 26.47 -1.75
N GLU A 329 -10.23 25.62 -0.84
CA GLU A 329 -9.51 24.52 -0.22
C GLU A 329 -9.70 23.19 -0.98
N GLY A 330 -10.39 23.17 -2.12
CA GLY A 330 -10.61 21.98 -2.94
C GLY A 330 -11.67 21.02 -2.39
N VAL A 331 -12.47 21.42 -1.41
CA VAL A 331 -13.49 20.58 -0.79
C VAL A 331 -14.87 20.92 -1.34
N PHE A 332 -15.63 19.90 -1.74
CA PHE A 332 -17.04 20.06 -2.06
C PHE A 332 -17.90 19.33 -1.04
N ARG A 333 -19.11 19.86 -0.79
CA ARG A 333 -20.06 19.32 0.18
C ARG A 333 -21.48 19.36 -0.37
N HIS A 334 -22.25 18.31 -0.13
CA HIS A 334 -23.67 18.25 -0.44
C HIS A 334 -24.43 17.54 0.69
N GLU A 335 -25.39 18.23 1.31
CA GLU A 335 -26.24 17.69 2.36
C GLU A 335 -27.56 17.18 1.77
N VAL A 336 -27.91 15.92 2.09
CA VAL A 336 -29.21 15.36 1.70
C VAL A 336 -30.28 15.87 2.66
N GLY A 337 -31.21 16.69 2.15
CA GLY A 337 -32.32 17.19 2.95
C GLY A 337 -33.34 16.12 3.34
N ALA A 338 -34.10 16.36 4.42
CA ALA A 338 -35.10 15.40 4.93
C ALA A 338 -36.16 14.99 3.89
N ASP A 339 -36.51 15.90 2.97
CA ASP A 339 -37.48 15.63 1.89
C ASP A 339 -36.94 14.69 0.80
N ALA A 340 -35.63 14.44 0.80
CA ALA A 340 -34.92 13.56 -0.13
C ALA A 340 -34.14 12.46 0.61
N ALA A 341 -34.56 12.10 1.83
CA ALA A 341 -33.92 11.08 2.64
C ALA A 341 -33.76 9.76 1.85
N LEU A 342 -32.56 9.20 1.92
CA LEU A 342 -32.18 7.97 1.23
C LEU A 342 -32.91 6.76 1.83
N ALA A 343 -33.25 5.81 0.97
CA ALA A 343 -33.89 4.57 1.40
C ALA A 343 -32.92 3.73 2.26
N THR A 344 -33.44 2.86 3.13
CA THR A 344 -32.60 1.91 3.85
C THR A 344 -32.01 0.87 2.89
N GLY A 345 -30.72 0.62 3.00
CA GLY A 345 -30.02 -0.40 2.22
C GLY A 345 -28.70 0.07 1.62
N ALA A 346 -28.22 -0.68 0.65
CA ALA A 346 -26.96 -0.41 -0.02
C ALA A 346 -27.13 0.71 -1.06
N HIS A 347 -26.24 1.68 -1.02
CA HIS A 347 -26.16 2.79 -1.94
C HIS A 347 -24.74 2.96 -2.45
N ARG A 348 -24.61 3.67 -3.57
CA ARG A 348 -23.34 3.97 -4.21
C ARG A 348 -23.27 5.43 -4.65
N ILE A 349 -22.19 6.10 -4.28
CA ILE A 349 -21.95 7.49 -4.68
C ILE A 349 -20.71 7.61 -5.57
N VAL A 350 -20.81 8.47 -6.58
CA VAL A 350 -19.73 8.84 -7.49
C VAL A 350 -19.69 10.37 -7.61
N ALA A 351 -18.48 10.93 -7.64
CA ALA A 351 -18.25 12.30 -8.07
C ALA A 351 -17.69 12.32 -9.49
N GLN A 352 -18.15 13.23 -10.32
CA GLN A 352 -17.67 13.44 -11.68
C GLN A 352 -17.40 14.91 -11.91
N VAL A 353 -16.22 15.25 -12.42
CA VAL A 353 -15.94 16.63 -12.80
C VAL A 353 -16.75 16.99 -14.05
N VAL A 354 -17.22 18.23 -14.08
CA VAL A 354 -17.79 18.85 -15.27
C VAL A 354 -16.79 19.87 -15.76
N THR A 355 -16.40 19.79 -17.04
CA THR A 355 -15.45 20.75 -17.63
C THR A 355 -16.08 22.14 -17.75
N GLU A 356 -15.29 23.19 -18.03
CA GLU A 356 -15.82 24.54 -18.23
C GLU A 356 -16.84 24.62 -19.40
N GLU A 357 -16.72 23.71 -20.37
CA GLU A 357 -17.63 23.57 -21.51
C GLU A 357 -18.92 22.79 -21.18
N GLY A 358 -19.03 22.26 -19.96
CA GLY A 358 -20.19 21.49 -19.50
C GLY A 358 -20.12 20.00 -19.84
N GLU A 359 -18.99 19.51 -20.33
CA GLU A 359 -18.80 18.11 -20.70
C GLU A 359 -18.44 17.24 -19.49
N ALA A 360 -18.75 15.96 -19.59
CA ALA A 360 -18.47 14.98 -18.54
C ALA A 360 -16.97 14.64 -18.51
N GLY A 361 -16.28 15.04 -17.45
CA GLY A 361 -14.86 14.75 -17.21
C GLY A 361 -14.60 13.51 -16.36
N LEU A 362 -13.42 13.45 -15.73
CA LEU A 362 -12.97 12.33 -14.89
C LEU A 362 -13.93 12.04 -13.72
N ARG A 363 -14.02 10.75 -13.36
CA ARG A 363 -14.92 10.22 -12.33
C ARG A 363 -14.14 9.60 -11.18
N SER A 364 -14.62 9.81 -9.96
CA SER A 364 -14.14 9.10 -8.78
C SER A 364 -14.37 7.59 -8.91
N PRO A 365 -13.60 6.77 -8.20
CA PRO A 365 -14.04 5.43 -7.85
C PRO A 365 -15.43 5.46 -7.20
N GLU A 366 -16.18 4.37 -7.39
CA GLU A 366 -17.48 4.20 -6.77
C GLU A 366 -17.31 3.91 -5.28
N VAL A 367 -17.96 4.70 -4.42
CA VAL A 367 -17.98 4.42 -2.98
C VAL A 367 -19.31 3.80 -2.60
N GLY A 368 -19.26 2.54 -2.15
CA GLY A 368 -20.42 1.82 -1.62
C GLY A 368 -20.63 2.12 -0.14
N PHE A 369 -21.87 2.27 0.31
CA PHE A 369 -22.22 2.53 1.70
C PHE A 369 -23.61 1.98 2.05
N GLN A 370 -23.93 1.89 3.35
CA GLN A 370 -25.20 1.36 3.85
C GLN A 370 -25.99 2.44 4.59
N VAL A 371 -27.20 2.75 4.13
CA VAL A 371 -28.12 3.63 4.84
C VAL A 371 -28.90 2.80 5.86
N ARG A 372 -28.83 3.21 7.13
CA ARG A 372 -29.55 2.54 8.23
C ARG A 372 -31.05 2.85 8.17
N GLY A 373 -31.86 1.91 8.62
CA GLY A 373 -33.26 2.20 8.94
C GLY A 373 -33.35 3.14 10.13
N PRO A 374 -34.50 3.83 10.34
CA PRO A 374 -34.72 4.54 11.57
C PRO A 374 -34.48 3.55 12.71
N THR A 375 -33.48 3.85 13.55
CA THR A 375 -33.37 3.19 14.84
C THR A 375 -34.68 3.49 15.54
N ASP A 376 -35.45 2.45 15.85
CA ASP A 376 -36.47 2.56 16.89
C ASP A 376 -35.76 3.25 18.05
N LEU A 377 -36.23 4.45 18.38
CA LEU A 377 -35.74 5.21 19.51
C LEU A 377 -35.58 4.25 20.66
N ASP A 378 -34.37 4.15 21.18
CA ASP A 378 -34.09 3.55 22.47
C ASP A 378 -34.80 4.47 23.50
N VAL A 379 -36.13 4.33 23.58
CA VAL A 379 -36.90 4.72 24.75
C VAL A 379 -36.40 3.81 25.84
N GLY A 380 -35.30 4.25 26.45
CA GLY A 380 -34.80 3.72 27.68
C GLY A 380 -35.99 3.54 28.60
N CYS A 381 -36.28 2.29 28.91
CA CYS A 381 -37.16 1.92 30.00
C CYS A 381 -36.48 2.33 31.31
N GLY A 382 -36.40 3.64 31.54
CA GLY A 382 -36.20 4.25 32.84
C GLY A 382 -37.49 4.08 33.63
N CYS A 383 -37.65 2.92 34.27
CA CYS A 383 -38.62 2.76 35.35
C CYS A 383 -37.86 2.68 36.67
N GLY A 384 -37.67 3.85 37.28
CA GLY A 384 -37.28 3.99 38.67
C GLY A 384 -38.14 5.06 39.35
N ALA A 385 -39.25 4.63 39.96
CA ALA A 385 -39.83 5.10 41.24
C ALA A 385 -41.37 4.87 41.27
N GLY A 386 -41.84 4.12 42.29
CA GLY A 386 -43.27 4.09 42.68
C GLY A 386 -43.72 5.44 43.28
N PRO A 387 -44.99 5.63 43.72
CA PRO A 387 -45.85 4.65 44.39
C PRO A 387 -47.34 4.67 43.99
N ALA A 388 -48.11 3.72 44.55
CA ALA A 388 -49.55 3.75 44.84
C ALA A 388 -50.58 4.00 43.69
N GLY A 389 -51.50 3.07 43.50
CA GLY A 389 -52.75 3.36 42.77
C GLY A 389 -53.48 2.11 42.30
N MET A 390 -54.51 1.72 43.05
CA MET A 390 -55.46 0.65 42.76
C MET A 390 -56.17 0.78 41.39
N ILE A 391 -56.91 -0.30 41.03
CA ILE A 391 -57.98 -0.41 40.01
C ILE A 391 -57.38 -0.79 38.63
N SER A 392 -57.69 -1.89 37.92
CA SER A 392 -58.95 -2.61 37.69
C SER A 392 -58.59 -3.94 36.96
N VAL A 393 -59.13 -5.11 37.34
CA VAL A 393 -60.37 -5.73 36.81
C VAL A 393 -60.15 -6.57 35.52
N TRP A 394 -60.18 -7.90 35.75
CA TRP A 394 -60.74 -9.01 34.94
C TRP A 394 -60.05 -9.52 33.67
N ALA A 395 -59.52 -10.75 33.77
CA ALA A 395 -60.02 -11.96 33.10
C ALA A 395 -59.26 -13.16 33.72
N LEU A 396 -59.88 -14.14 34.35
CA LEU A 396 -60.44 -15.30 33.67
C LEU A 396 -61.28 -16.13 34.65
N VAL A 397 -62.51 -16.43 34.22
CA VAL A 397 -63.40 -17.44 34.78
C VAL A 397 -62.88 -18.83 34.39
N GLY A 398 -62.84 -19.77 35.33
CA GLY A 398 -62.42 -21.15 35.04
C GLY A 398 -62.49 -22.13 36.19
N LEU A 399 -63.70 -22.33 36.73
CA LEU A 399 -64.24 -23.60 37.27
C LEU A 399 -63.46 -24.42 38.35
N THR A 400 -64.00 -24.29 39.58
CA THR A 400 -64.55 -25.37 40.45
C THR A 400 -63.70 -26.44 41.15
N ALA A 401 -64.02 -26.55 42.45
CA ALA A 401 -64.06 -27.73 43.33
C ALA A 401 -62.70 -28.15 43.96
N LEU A 402 -62.53 -28.45 45.25
CA LEU A 402 -63.39 -28.75 46.40
C LEU A 402 -62.76 -28.02 47.62
N ALA A 403 -63.51 -27.25 48.42
CA ALA A 403 -64.23 -27.72 49.61
C ALA A 403 -63.38 -28.46 50.68
N ARG A 404 -63.11 -27.70 51.75
CA ARG A 404 -63.28 -28.07 53.17
C ARG A 404 -62.27 -29.05 53.80
N ARG A 405 -61.51 -28.55 54.77
CA ARG A 405 -61.88 -28.53 56.21
C ARG A 405 -60.84 -27.68 56.98
N ARG A 406 -61.30 -26.61 57.64
CA ARG A 406 -61.44 -26.49 59.11
C ARG A 406 -60.12 -26.82 59.83
N ALA A 407 -59.33 -25.82 60.20
CA ALA A 407 -59.54 -24.90 61.33
C ALA A 407 -59.42 -25.56 62.70
N ARG A 408 -58.47 -24.97 63.44
CA ARG A 408 -58.33 -24.86 64.91
C ARG A 408 -57.60 -25.98 65.63
N GLY A 409 -56.57 -25.53 66.33
CA GLY A 409 -55.64 -26.24 67.20
C GLY A 409 -54.38 -25.41 67.22
#